data_AF-A0A942BAK3-F1
#
_entry.id   AF-A0A942BAK3-F1
#
_cell.length_a   1.000
_cell.length_b   1.000
_cell.length_c   1.000
_cell.angle_alpha   90.00
_cell.angle_beta   90.00
_cell.angle_gamma   90.00
#
_symmetry.space_group_name_H-M   'P 1'
#
loop_
_entity.id
_entity.type
_entity.pdbx_description
1 polymer ?
#
loop_
_entity_poly.entity_id
_entity_poly.type
_entity_poly.pdbx_seq_one_letter_code
_entity_poly.pdbx_strand_id
1 'polypeptide(L)'
;AMVITFAVPLRKWYKLENVITMKHFDWMAKVMLATGLIVFYGYIMEVFYAFYSGLPYEQALLHNRINLLHAPYSWAFWALILFNGIIPQILWNPKMRQNLTVLMLVSLSISIGMWFERYVIIPISLTRDYLPSSFGYYTPSPWDLGMFFGSIGLFIFLMFLFVRFLPMINIFEMKELQHQMHDSHEHDDHAEPEAAGTH
;
A
#
# COMPACT_ATOMS: atom_id res chain seq x y z
N ALA A 1 -2.07 1.27 -1.47
CA ALA A 1 -1.67 0.18 -2.39
C ALA A 1 -2.86 -0.29 -3.23
N MET A 2 -3.90 -0.86 -2.62
CA MET A 2 -5.09 -1.39 -3.29
C MET A 2 -5.76 -0.43 -4.30
N VAL A 3 -5.88 0.86 -3.99
CA VAL A 3 -6.46 1.87 -4.91
C VAL A 3 -5.71 1.91 -6.24
N ILE A 4 -4.37 1.86 -6.23
CA ILE A 4 -3.57 1.87 -7.46
C ILE A 4 -3.80 0.58 -8.24
N THR A 5 -3.89 -0.56 -7.56
CA THR A 5 -4.12 -1.87 -8.19
C THR A 5 -5.41 -1.89 -9.02
N PHE A 6 -6.45 -1.17 -8.59
CA PHE A 6 -7.71 -1.03 -9.34
C PHE A 6 -7.73 0.15 -10.32
N ALA A 7 -7.12 1.29 -9.96
CA ALA A 7 -7.09 2.47 -10.81
C ALA A 7 -6.36 2.23 -12.15
N VAL A 8 -5.31 1.40 -12.14
CA VAL A 8 -4.54 1.05 -13.34
C VAL A 8 -5.40 0.33 -14.41
N PRO A 9 -6.07 -0.81 -14.13
CA PRO A 9 -6.93 -1.48 -15.09
C PRO A 9 -8.18 -0.66 -15.43
N LEU A 10 -8.80 0.02 -14.46
CA LEU A 10 -9.97 0.88 -14.71
C LEU A 10 -9.65 2.01 -15.70
N ARG A 11 -8.48 2.64 -15.57
CA ARG A 11 -8.03 3.68 -16.52
C ARG A 11 -7.98 3.15 -17.95
N LYS A 12 -7.47 1.92 -18.15
CA LYS A 12 -7.34 1.31 -19.48
C LYS A 12 -8.68 0.85 -20.06
N TRP A 13 -9.56 0.27 -19.24
CA TRP A 13 -10.87 -0.23 -19.70
C TRP A 13 -11.87 0.88 -20.01
N TYR A 14 -11.90 1.94 -19.19
CA TYR A 14 -12.83 3.06 -19.35
C TYR A 14 -12.23 4.26 -20.11
N LYS A 15 -11.01 4.12 -20.65
CA LYS A 15 -10.29 5.17 -21.40
C LYS A 15 -10.21 6.51 -20.65
N LEU A 16 -10.00 6.46 -19.33
CA LEU A 16 -10.00 7.63 -18.44
C LEU A 16 -8.64 8.35 -18.40
N GLU A 17 -7.86 8.29 -19.48
CA GLU A 17 -6.49 8.80 -19.51
C GLU A 17 -6.40 10.32 -19.34
N ASN A 18 -7.45 11.03 -19.78
CA ASN A 18 -7.54 12.49 -19.69
C ASN A 18 -7.92 12.98 -18.28
N VAL A 19 -8.58 12.13 -17.48
CA VAL A 19 -8.98 12.48 -16.10
C VAL A 19 -7.92 11.98 -15.12
N ILE A 20 -7.55 10.71 -15.20
CA ILE A 20 -6.53 10.10 -14.33
C ILE A 20 -5.16 10.22 -15.01
N THR A 21 -4.56 11.39 -14.88
CA THR A 21 -3.23 11.69 -15.43
C THR A 21 -2.10 10.96 -14.68
N MET A 22 -0.93 10.86 -15.30
CA MET A 22 0.28 10.29 -14.67
C MET A 22 0.72 11.05 -13.41
N LYS A 23 0.36 12.34 -13.28
CA LYS A 23 0.66 13.13 -12.07
C LYS A 23 -0.04 12.52 -10.85
N HIS A 24 -1.30 12.08 -10.97
CA HIS A 24 -2.01 11.43 -9.86
C HIS A 24 -1.30 10.16 -9.38
N PHE A 25 -0.80 9.34 -10.31
CA PHE A 25 -0.03 8.14 -9.96
C PHE A 25 1.32 8.46 -9.29
N ASP A 26 2.01 9.52 -9.71
CA ASP A 26 3.26 9.96 -9.06
C ASP A 26 3.01 10.44 -7.62
N TRP A 27 1.95 11.21 -7.38
CA TRP A 27 1.55 11.64 -6.04
C TRP A 27 1.15 10.46 -5.15
N MET A 28 0.30 9.56 -5.66
CA MET A 28 -0.09 8.35 -4.92
C MET A 28 1.12 7.45 -4.61
N ALA A 29 2.08 7.34 -5.53
CA ALA A 29 3.32 6.58 -5.32
C ALA A 29 4.20 7.21 -4.24
N LYS A 30 4.32 8.55 -4.19
CA LYS A 30 5.06 9.26 -3.14
C LYS A 30 4.42 9.08 -1.76
N VAL A 31 3.09 9.20 -1.67
CA VAL A 31 2.35 8.96 -0.41
C VAL A 31 2.52 7.50 0.04
N MET A 32 2.47 6.55 -0.88
CA MET A 32 2.71 5.14 -0.60
C MET A 32 4.14 4.88 -0.10
N LEU A 33 5.13 5.52 -0.71
CA LEU A 33 6.53 5.43 -0.27
C LEU A 33 6.70 6.02 1.14
N ALA A 34 6.16 7.21 1.40
CA ALA A 34 6.26 7.88 2.69
C ALA A 34 5.62 7.06 3.82
N THR A 35 4.41 6.55 3.59
CA THR A 35 3.72 5.68 4.56
C THR A 35 4.43 4.34 4.74
N GLY A 36 4.97 3.76 3.66
CA GLY A 36 5.78 2.54 3.74
C GLY A 36 7.05 2.72 4.58
N LEU A 37 7.71 3.87 4.49
CA LEU A 37 8.90 4.19 5.30
C LEU A 37 8.55 4.31 6.80
N ILE A 38 7.39 4.87 7.14
CA ILE A 38 6.92 4.96 8.54
C ILE A 38 6.71 3.56 9.11
N VAL A 39 6.05 2.68 8.36
CA VAL A 39 5.82 1.29 8.78
C VAL A 39 7.14 0.52 8.88
N PHE A 40 8.05 0.70 7.92
CA PHE A 40 9.37 0.08 7.93
C PHE A 40 10.21 0.52 9.14
N TYR A 41 10.15 1.81 9.50
CA TYR A 41 10.72 2.32 10.73
C TYR A 41 10.16 1.62 11.97
N GLY A 42 8.84 1.38 12.01
CA GLY A 42 8.20 0.60 13.07
C GLY A 42 8.80 -0.81 13.25
N TYR A 43 9.08 -1.52 12.16
CA TYR A 43 9.72 -2.84 12.23
C TYR A 43 11.15 -2.78 12.77
N ILE A 44 11.93 -1.77 12.36
CA ILE A 44 13.29 -1.57 12.88
C ILE A 44 13.23 -1.28 14.39
N MET A 45 12.28 -0.44 14.82
CA MET A 45 12.11 -0.10 16.22
C MET A 45 11.68 -1.32 17.05
N GLU A 46 10.83 -2.20 16.53
CA GLU A 46 10.45 -3.44 17.21
C GLU A 46 11.67 -4.34 17.46
N VAL A 47 12.52 -4.52 16.45
CA VAL A 47 13.78 -5.27 16.59
C VAL A 47 14.72 -4.59 17.60
N PHE A 48 14.83 -3.26 17.54
CA PHE A 48 15.66 -2.50 18.47
C PHE A 48 15.19 -2.61 19.92
N TYR A 49 13.89 -2.44 20.17
CA TYR A 49 13.32 -2.57 21.51
C TYR A 49 13.46 -3.99 22.06
N ALA A 50 13.22 -5.02 21.24
CA ALA A 50 13.38 -6.41 21.66
C ALA A 50 14.84 -6.76 22.02
N PHE A 51 15.83 -6.12 21.37
CA PHE A 51 17.23 -6.26 21.74
C PHE A 51 17.58 -5.45 23.00
N TYR A 52 17.06 -4.22 23.11
CA TYR A 52 17.37 -3.28 24.19
C TYR A 52 16.69 -3.62 25.52
N SER A 53 15.49 -4.20 25.52
CA SER A 53 14.69 -4.43 26.74
C SER A 53 15.30 -5.45 27.70
N GLY A 54 16.17 -6.33 27.22
CA GLY A 54 16.82 -7.36 28.04
C GLY A 54 15.88 -8.45 28.59
N LEU A 55 14.60 -8.44 28.20
CA LEU A 55 13.62 -9.45 28.62
C LEU A 55 13.79 -10.73 27.78
N PRO A 56 14.02 -11.90 28.42
CA PRO A 56 14.27 -13.14 27.69
C PRO A 56 13.08 -13.56 26.80
N TYR A 57 11.85 -13.17 27.15
CA TYR A 57 10.66 -13.43 26.33
C TYR A 57 10.61 -12.60 25.04
N GLU A 58 11.01 -11.32 25.09
CA GLU A 58 11.06 -10.47 23.89
C GLU A 58 12.20 -10.88 22.96
N GLN A 59 13.35 -11.26 23.53
CA GLN A 59 14.47 -11.82 22.78
C GLN A 59 14.12 -13.18 22.16
N ALA A 60 13.36 -14.03 22.86
CA ALA A 60 12.87 -15.29 22.31
C ALA A 60 11.86 -15.06 21.17
N LEU A 61 10.97 -14.07 21.28
CA LEU A 61 10.06 -13.69 20.21
C LEU A 61 10.82 -13.18 18.98
N LEU A 62 11.82 -12.32 19.18
CA LEU A 62 12.71 -11.85 18.12
C LEU A 62 13.47 -13.00 17.45
N HIS A 63 14.00 -13.92 18.26
CA HIS A 63 14.68 -15.12 17.78
C HIS A 63 13.75 -15.99 16.93
N ASN A 64 12.48 -16.15 17.34
CA ASN A 64 11.48 -16.89 16.58
C ASN A 64 11.13 -16.21 15.23
N ARG A 65 11.22 -14.88 15.15
CA ARG A 65 10.94 -14.15 13.91
C ARG A 65 12.12 -14.14 12.93
N ILE A 66 13.34 -13.96 13.44
CA ILE A 66 14.55 -13.79 12.59
C ILE A 66 15.11 -15.13 12.11
N ASN A 67 15.09 -16.19 12.93
CA ASN A 67 15.81 -17.42 12.63
C ASN A 67 15.10 -18.31 11.60
N LEU A 68 15.44 -18.08 10.34
CA LEU A 68 14.90 -18.76 9.17
C LEU A 68 15.01 -20.29 9.20
N LEU A 69 16.00 -20.85 9.92
CA LEU A 69 16.29 -22.28 9.98
C LEU A 69 15.68 -23.01 11.19
N HIS A 70 15.42 -22.31 12.30
CA HIS A 70 15.07 -22.94 13.57
C HIS A 70 13.66 -22.58 14.08
N ALA A 71 13.03 -21.56 13.51
CA ALA A 71 11.74 -21.09 13.98
C ALA A 71 10.63 -21.23 12.92
N PRO A 72 9.46 -21.73 13.32
CA PRO A 72 8.33 -21.83 12.43
C PRO A 72 7.79 -20.42 12.13
N TYR A 73 7.39 -20.20 10.87
CA TYR A 73 6.86 -18.92 10.36
C TYR A 73 7.87 -17.78 10.14
N SER A 74 9.18 -17.98 10.36
CA SER A 74 10.19 -16.95 10.05
C SER A 74 10.20 -16.53 8.57
N TRP A 75 9.81 -17.43 7.66
CA TRP A 75 9.63 -17.12 6.24
C TRP A 75 8.62 -15.98 6.01
N ALA A 76 7.55 -15.90 6.83
CA ALA A 76 6.56 -14.84 6.73
C ALA A 76 7.10 -13.49 7.22
N PHE A 77 7.98 -13.49 8.23
CA PHE A 77 8.68 -12.28 8.66
C PHE A 77 9.65 -11.75 7.59
N TRP A 78 10.40 -12.62 6.93
CA TRP A 78 11.27 -12.21 5.83
C TRP A 78 10.48 -11.74 4.60
N ALA A 79 9.34 -12.40 4.30
CA ALA A 79 8.41 -11.94 3.28
C ALA A 79 7.85 -10.54 3.62
N LEU A 80 7.51 -10.28 4.88
CA LEU A 80 7.07 -8.97 5.35
C LEU A 80 8.13 -7.88 5.06
N ILE A 81 9.38 -8.12 5.45
CA ILE A 81 10.48 -7.17 5.21
C ILE A 81 10.73 -6.98 3.70
N LEU A 82 10.64 -8.03 2.90
CA LEU A 82 10.78 -7.95 1.44
C LEU A 82 9.67 -7.10 0.80
N PHE A 83 8.41 -7.40 1.11
CA PHE A 83 7.25 -6.78 0.46
C PHE A 83 6.93 -5.36 0.94
N ASN A 84 7.11 -5.08 2.24
CA ASN A 84 6.85 -3.74 2.81
C ASN A 84 8.11 -2.90 2.98
N GLY A 85 9.28 -3.51 3.16
CA GLY A 85 10.53 -2.78 3.37
C GLY A 85 11.28 -2.53 2.07
N ILE A 86 11.60 -3.58 1.31
CA ILE A 86 12.53 -3.53 0.18
C ILE A 86 11.85 -3.11 -1.12
N ILE A 87 10.74 -3.77 -1.49
CA ILE A 87 10.05 -3.53 -2.76
C ILE A 87 9.59 -2.06 -2.92
N PRO A 88 9.04 -1.38 -1.89
CA PRO A 88 8.64 0.02 -2.03
C PRO A 88 9.80 0.97 -2.30
N GLN A 89 11.04 0.63 -1.93
CA GLN A 89 12.20 1.51 -2.19
C GLN A 89 12.48 1.73 -3.68
N ILE A 90 11.99 0.84 -4.54
CA ILE A 90 12.07 1.01 -6.01
C ILE A 90 11.34 2.30 -6.45
N LEU A 91 10.34 2.76 -5.69
CA LEU A 91 9.57 3.98 -5.96
C LEU A 91 10.36 5.27 -5.74
N TRP A 92 11.58 5.23 -5.18
CA TRP A 92 12.45 6.41 -5.14
C TRP A 92 12.81 6.91 -6.54
N ASN A 93 12.96 5.99 -7.50
CA ASN A 93 13.30 6.33 -8.86
C ASN A 93 12.07 6.90 -9.60
N PRO A 94 12.11 8.16 -10.08
CA PRO A 94 10.99 8.76 -10.82
C PRO A 94 10.61 7.98 -12.07
N LYS A 95 11.59 7.31 -12.72
CA LYS A 95 11.33 6.47 -13.91
C LYS A 95 10.42 5.26 -13.58
N MET A 96 10.55 4.71 -12.37
CA MET A 96 9.75 3.57 -11.92
C MET A 96 8.34 3.99 -11.51
N ARG A 97 8.17 5.21 -10.96
CA ARG A 97 6.84 5.76 -10.62
C ARG A 97 6.00 6.10 -11.84
N GLN A 98 6.63 6.46 -12.96
CA GLN A 98 5.94 6.76 -14.21
C GLN A 98 5.59 5.51 -15.03
N ASN A 99 6.09 4.33 -14.63
CA ASN A 99 5.77 3.07 -15.30
C ASN A 99 4.58 2.38 -14.61
N LEU A 100 3.44 2.35 -15.31
CA LEU A 100 2.19 1.82 -14.80
C LEU A 100 2.27 0.33 -14.40
N THR A 101 3.05 -0.47 -15.14
CA THR A 101 3.23 -1.91 -14.85
C THR A 101 4.03 -2.13 -13.57
N VAL A 102 5.12 -1.37 -13.39
CA VAL A 102 5.93 -1.43 -12.16
C VAL A 102 5.09 -1.01 -10.96
N LEU A 103 4.33 0.08 -11.10
CA LEU A 103 3.48 0.58 -10.04
C LEU A 103 2.38 -0.42 -9.65
N MET A 104 1.81 -1.14 -10.62
CA MET A 104 0.85 -2.21 -10.37
C MET A 104 1.49 -3.37 -9.59
N LEU A 105 2.65 -3.87 -10.02
CA LEU A 105 3.38 -4.95 -9.35
C LEU A 105 3.79 -4.58 -7.92
N VAL A 106 4.29 -3.36 -7.72
CA VAL A 106 4.65 -2.84 -6.39
C VAL A 106 3.41 -2.72 -5.51
N SER A 107 2.29 -2.20 -6.04
CA SER A 107 1.05 -2.08 -5.28
C SER A 107 0.47 -3.44 -4.84
N LEU A 108 0.56 -4.47 -5.70
CA LEU A 108 0.13 -5.82 -5.37
C LEU A 108 1.04 -6.44 -4.31
N SER A 109 2.35 -6.28 -4.49
CA SER A 109 3.38 -6.72 -3.55
C SER A 109 3.16 -6.15 -2.16
N ILE A 110 2.92 -4.84 -2.05
CA ILE A 110 2.62 -4.18 -0.76
C ILE A 110 1.31 -4.68 -0.17
N SER A 111 0.26 -4.90 -0.98
CA SER A 111 -1.01 -5.41 -0.47
C SER A 111 -0.85 -6.81 0.14
N ILE A 112 -0.02 -7.66 -0.45
CA ILE A 112 0.37 -8.96 0.10
C ILE A 112 1.24 -8.78 1.36
N GLY A 113 2.19 -7.84 1.33
CA GLY A 113 3.05 -7.51 2.48
C GLY A 113 2.27 -7.08 3.72
N MET A 114 1.28 -6.19 3.56
CA MET A 114 0.39 -5.75 4.65
C MET A 114 -0.47 -6.89 5.22
N TRP A 115 -0.81 -7.89 4.40
CA TRP A 115 -1.46 -9.10 4.89
C TRP A 115 -0.48 -9.94 5.73
N PHE A 116 0.75 -10.13 5.25
CA PHE A 116 1.81 -10.79 6.02
C PHE A 116 2.12 -10.07 7.33
N GLU A 117 2.05 -8.74 7.37
CA GLU A 117 2.21 -7.96 8.60
C GLU A 117 1.23 -8.44 9.68
N ARG A 118 -0.06 -8.54 9.34
CA ARG A 118 -1.09 -9.00 10.26
C ARG A 118 -0.93 -10.47 10.63
N TYR A 119 -0.48 -11.31 9.70
CA TYR A 119 -0.15 -12.72 9.95
C TYR A 119 1.05 -12.89 10.90
N VAL A 120 2.06 -12.02 10.79
CA VAL A 120 3.25 -12.04 11.65
C VAL A 120 2.93 -11.51 13.05
N ILE A 121 2.17 -10.40 13.15
CA ILE A 121 1.86 -9.80 14.44
C ILE A 121 0.93 -10.70 15.27
N ILE A 122 -0.08 -11.33 14.66
CA ILE A 122 -1.10 -12.07 15.40
C ILE A 122 -0.69 -13.56 15.57
N PRO A 123 -0.81 -14.46 14.57
CA PRO A 123 -0.47 -15.87 14.71
C PRO A 123 0.90 -16.14 15.34
N ILE A 124 1.96 -15.50 14.85
CA ILE A 124 3.33 -15.83 15.32
C ILE A 124 3.50 -15.45 16.80
N SER A 125 2.96 -14.30 17.22
CA SER A 125 3.01 -13.88 18.63
C SER A 125 2.17 -14.78 19.53
N LEU A 126 1.03 -15.32 19.05
CA LEU A 126 0.19 -16.23 19.83
C LEU A 126 0.73 -17.67 19.91
N THR A 127 1.43 -18.15 18.89
CA THR A 127 1.96 -19.54 18.88
C THR A 127 3.07 -19.77 19.90
N ARG A 128 3.71 -18.71 20.39
CA ARG A 128 4.82 -18.74 21.35
C ARG A 128 4.53 -17.79 22.52
N ASP A 129 3.71 -18.28 23.45
CA ASP A 129 3.34 -17.56 24.66
C ASP A 129 4.38 -17.76 25.80
N TYR A 130 4.15 -17.15 26.98
CA TYR A 130 5.06 -17.24 28.12
C TYR A 130 5.30 -18.67 28.62
N LEU A 131 4.35 -19.60 28.45
CA LEU A 131 4.47 -20.99 28.87
C LEU A 131 4.84 -21.92 27.70
N PRO A 132 5.95 -22.67 27.80
CA PRO A 132 6.36 -23.63 26.76
C PRO A 132 5.36 -24.74 26.46
N SER A 133 4.52 -25.10 27.44
CA SER A 133 3.46 -26.11 27.28
C SER A 133 2.33 -25.69 26.33
N SER A 134 2.18 -24.38 26.10
CA SER A 134 1.12 -23.82 25.26
C SER A 134 1.58 -23.58 23.82
N PHE A 135 2.78 -24.01 23.46
CA PHE A 135 3.29 -23.85 22.10
C PHE A 135 2.47 -24.67 21.11
N GLY A 136 1.92 -23.98 20.12
CA GLY A 136 1.07 -24.56 19.09
C GLY A 136 1.50 -24.14 17.69
N TYR A 137 0.94 -24.82 16.69
CA TYR A 137 1.08 -24.47 15.28
C TYR A 137 -0.28 -24.07 14.73
N TYR A 138 -0.35 -22.90 14.09
CA TYR A 138 -1.51 -22.52 13.32
C TYR A 138 -1.40 -23.08 11.90
N THR A 139 -2.23 -24.07 11.60
CA THR A 139 -2.43 -24.57 10.24
C THR A 139 -3.80 -24.11 9.76
N PRO A 140 -3.88 -23.27 8.71
CA PRO A 140 -5.15 -22.74 8.26
C PRO A 140 -6.02 -23.88 7.72
N SER A 141 -7.27 -23.91 8.15
CA SER A 141 -8.24 -24.87 7.63
C SER A 141 -8.69 -24.45 6.22
N PRO A 142 -9.25 -25.39 5.43
CA PRO A 142 -9.86 -25.05 4.14
C PRO A 142 -10.96 -23.99 4.25
N TRP A 143 -11.64 -23.92 5.40
CA TRP A 143 -12.69 -22.93 5.66
C TRP A 143 -12.12 -21.53 5.90
N ASP A 144 -10.96 -21.42 6.55
CA ASP A 144 -10.26 -20.13 6.72
C ASP A 144 -9.84 -19.56 5.37
N LEU A 145 -9.30 -20.41 4.49
CA LEU A 145 -8.96 -20.03 3.12
C LEU A 145 -10.21 -19.71 2.30
N GLY A 146 -11.28 -20.51 2.43
CA GLY A 146 -12.55 -20.28 1.75
C GLY A 146 -13.18 -18.95 2.12
N MET A 147 -13.19 -18.58 3.41
CA MET A 147 -13.66 -17.27 3.88
C MET A 147 -12.76 -16.14 3.40
N PHE A 148 -11.44 -16.34 3.36
CA PHE A 148 -10.51 -15.34 2.85
C PHE A 148 -10.73 -15.06 1.36
N PHE A 149 -10.73 -16.10 0.51
CA PHE A 149 -11.01 -15.94 -0.92
C PHE A 149 -12.45 -15.48 -1.19
N GLY A 150 -13.40 -15.91 -0.36
CA GLY A 150 -14.78 -15.44 -0.40
C GLY A 150 -14.88 -13.94 -0.17
N SER A 151 -14.12 -13.38 0.78
CA SER A 151 -14.10 -11.94 1.05
C SER A 151 -13.50 -11.14 -0.11
N ILE A 152 -12.45 -11.66 -0.76
CA ILE A 152 -11.86 -11.06 -1.97
C ILE A 152 -12.86 -11.09 -3.12
N GLY A 153 -13.52 -12.24 -3.33
CA GLY A 153 -14.54 -12.40 -4.36
C GLY A 153 -15.73 -11.47 -4.15
N LEU A 154 -16.23 -11.37 -2.91
CA LEU A 154 -17.32 -10.46 -2.55
C LEU A 154 -16.93 -9.00 -2.78
N PHE A 155 -15.71 -8.61 -2.38
CA PHE A 155 -15.21 -7.25 -2.61
C PHE A 155 -15.13 -6.91 -4.10
N ILE A 156 -14.54 -7.79 -4.91
CA ILE A 156 -14.43 -7.59 -6.37
C ILE A 156 -15.82 -7.56 -7.02
N PHE A 157 -16.73 -8.44 -6.60
CA PHE A 157 -18.11 -8.47 -7.07
C PHE A 157 -18.83 -7.16 -6.79
N LEU A 158 -18.77 -6.65 -5.55
CA LEU A 158 -19.37 -5.37 -5.17
C LEU A 158 -18.70 -4.18 -5.88
N MET A 159 -17.39 -4.23 -6.10
CA MET A 159 -16.65 -3.19 -6.81
C MET A 159 -17.03 -3.13 -8.30
N PHE A 160 -17.24 -4.28 -8.96
CA PHE A 160 -17.79 -4.30 -10.32
C PHE A 160 -19.24 -3.84 -10.39
N LEU A 161 -20.05 -4.19 -9.40
CA LEU A 161 -21.43 -3.69 -9.27
C LEU A 161 -21.42 -2.16 -9.17
N PHE A 162 -20.61 -1.60 -8.27
CA PHE A 162 -20.44 -0.16 -8.11
C PHE A 162 -20.03 0.53 -9.42
N VAL A 163 -19.01 0.01 -10.08
CA VAL A 163 -18.51 0.54 -11.36
C VAL A 163 -19.55 0.46 -12.50
N ARG A 164 -20.47 -0.51 -12.46
CA ARG A 164 -21.52 -0.68 -13.47
C ARG A 164 -22.74 0.22 -13.24
N PHE A 165 -23.14 0.40 -11.99
CA PHE A 165 -24.40 1.07 -11.62
C PHE A 165 -24.22 2.54 -11.22
N LEU A 166 -23.02 2.96 -10.80
CA LEU A 166 -22.76 4.33 -10.38
C LEU A 166 -21.72 5.01 -11.29
N PRO A 167 -21.84 6.32 -11.54
CA PRO A 167 -20.83 7.06 -12.28
C PRO A 167 -19.51 7.06 -11.49
N MET A 168 -18.46 6.49 -12.11
CA MET A 168 -17.15 6.29 -11.47
C MET A 168 -16.41 7.59 -11.14
N ILE A 169 -16.79 8.69 -11.78
CA ILE A 169 -16.20 10.02 -11.59
C ILE A 169 -17.34 10.98 -11.22
N ASN A 170 -17.11 11.79 -10.19
CA ASN A 170 -18.04 12.86 -9.85
C ASN A 170 -17.99 13.96 -10.92
N ILE A 171 -19.03 14.03 -11.76
CA ILE A 171 -19.13 15.00 -12.87
C ILE A 171 -19.17 16.44 -12.33
N PHE A 172 -19.68 16.64 -11.12
CA PHE A 172 -19.75 17.96 -10.50
C PHE A 172 -18.36 18.51 -10.19
N GLU A 173 -17.51 17.73 -9.51
CA GLU A 173 -16.13 18.12 -9.19
C GLU A 173 -15.28 18.35 -10.45
N MET A 174 -15.48 17.56 -11.51
CA MET A 174 -14.77 17.78 -12.77
C MET A 174 -15.15 19.09 -13.46
N LYS A 175 -16.44 19.47 -13.40
CA LYS A 175 -16.91 20.76 -13.94
C LYS A 175 -16.38 21.93 -13.12
N GLU A 176 -16.34 21.80 -11.80
CA GLU A 176 -15.77 22.81 -10.91
C GLU A 176 -14.27 23.01 -11.16
N LEU A 177 -13.50 21.93 -11.29
CA LEU A 177 -12.07 22.01 -11.65
C LEU A 177 -11.86 22.68 -13.01
N GLN A 178 -12.69 22.38 -14.01
CA GLN A 178 -12.60 23.04 -15.31
C GLN A 178 -12.88 24.54 -15.21
N HIS A 179 -13.87 24.94 -14.38
CA HIS A 179 -14.17 26.35 -14.14
C HIS A 179 -13.02 27.06 -13.43
N GLN A 180 -12.47 26.46 -12.36
CA GLN A 180 -11.31 27.01 -11.65
C GLN A 180 -10.09 27.19 -12.56
N MET A 181 -9.82 26.24 -13.47
CA MET A 181 -8.73 26.39 -14.44
C MET A 181 -8.99 27.49 -15.46
N HIS A 182 -10.25 27.71 -15.84
CA HIS A 182 -10.63 28.80 -16.77
C HIS A 182 -10.46 30.17 -16.09
N ASP A 183 -10.95 30.32 -14.86
CA ASP A 183 -10.86 31.56 -14.08
C ASP A 183 -9.40 31.92 -13.75
N SER A 184 -8.54 30.92 -13.49
CA SER A 184 -7.10 31.15 -13.30
C SER A 184 -6.39 31.61 -14.57
N HIS A 185 -6.81 31.12 -15.74
CA HIS A 185 -6.25 31.55 -17.02
C HIS A 185 -6.66 32.99 -17.36
N GLU A 186 -7.91 33.39 -17.10
CA GLU A 186 -8.33 34.78 -17.26
C GLU A 186 -7.58 35.73 -16.30
N HIS A 187 -7.26 35.30 -15.08
CA HIS A 187 -6.47 36.11 -14.14
C HIS A 187 -5.01 36.31 -14.57
N ASP A 188 -4.35 35.29 -15.14
CA ASP A 188 -2.97 35.41 -15.64
C ASP A 188 -2.92 36.31 -16.91
N ASP A 189 -3.88 36.17 -17.84
CA ASP A 189 -3.96 37.00 -19.05
C ASP A 189 -4.24 38.49 -18.74
N HIS A 190 -4.91 38.79 -17.62
CA HIS A 190 -5.15 40.16 -17.15
C HIS A 190 -4.03 40.74 -16.27
N ALA A 191 -3.09 39.92 -15.77
CA ALA A 191 -1.94 40.38 -14.99
C ALA A 191 -0.72 40.73 -15.87
N GLU A 192 -0.60 40.17 -17.08
CA GLU A 192 0.51 40.43 -18.01
C GLU A 192 0.44 41.69 -18.91
N PRO A 193 -0.66 42.48 -19.06
CA PRO A 193 -0.64 43.62 -19.98
C PRO A 193 -0.11 44.93 -19.36
N GLU A 194 0.07 45.05 -18.04
CA GLU A 194 0.50 46.32 -17.40
C GLU A 194 2.03 46.47 -17.19
N ALA A 195 2.82 45.39 -17.27
CA ALA A 195 4.27 45.47 -17.01
C ALA A 195 5.14 45.79 -18.26
N ALA A 196 4.55 45.85 -19.46
CA ALA A 196 5.28 46.04 -20.72
C ALA A 196 5.00 47.39 -21.41
N GLY A 197 4.56 48.40 -20.66
CA GLY A 197 4.07 49.65 -21.25
C GLY A 197 4.26 50.91 -20.41
N THR A 198 5.46 51.20 -19.91
CA THR A 198 5.87 52.59 -19.62
C THR A 198 7.37 52.77 -19.83
N HIS A 199 7.68 53.80 -20.60
CA HIS A 199 8.99 54.36 -20.94
C HIS A 199 9.91 54.63 -19.75
#